data_AF-A0A524C997-F1
#
_entry.id   AF-A0A524C997-F1
#
_cell.length_a   1.000
_cell.length_b   1.000
_cell.length_c   1.000
_cell.angle_alpha   90.00
_cell.angle_beta   90.00
_cell.angle_gamma   90.00
#
_symmetry.space_group_name_H-M   'P 1'
#
loop_
_entity.id
_entity.type
_entity.pdbx_description
1 polymer ?
#
loop_
_entity_poly.entity_id
_entity_poly.type
_entity_poly.pdbx_seq_one_letter_code
_entity_poly.pdbx_strand_id
1 'polypeptide(L)'
;MPRKKKTNDIAKILKEAPKRYQKIDPNNYSLEKFHQLLPQTIPQIIKEDIVQYYNYLRNNRNKESLKQWEKVSGCTDSPNSWKMEGYRPIFSFLYYDRITDGQFLALLLDRLEPIDNQQKEEISLLDFNRQCRLSIINFRPEIDTIDLKILQALSEEPSLVLKELTKKTGHSYAAVYRHFQQLKDKLGLRILTRINWGKLGVQPIYLLTKDYSDFTQFEGLQSYLDGEASFLWGKRHFLRNYYVNPASRKKLIGIYNEMTEGKMEESSLQLLELTAKPIVKWTFNSYDRQKQRWKIDFIKTYRYLRNRQKQEINIEKLFKKEYPPKNIYQLTPLETNIIDDLVGNYNLTQKELAEHLGMHAQNLSTIKLKLLADNVIYPRFELRNFLPIGCLLWYSSTIKETMETFIPLLQKLPFTNISPVRNYSKPDEMQVIAFIFLDDILYRNLVTFLSRLLDNDQIEDFQLGLNIEGYFGLAKVSNILPKK
;
A
#
# COMPACT_ATOMS: atom_id res chain seq x y z
N MET A 1 -4.90 -29.07 20.79
CA MET A 1 -5.97 -29.35 19.80
C MET A 1 -5.90 -28.32 18.68
N PRO A 2 -5.56 -28.72 17.44
CA PRO A 2 -5.63 -27.81 16.30
C PRO A 2 -7.10 -27.52 16.00
N ARG A 3 -7.56 -26.28 16.19
CA ARG A 3 -8.83 -25.86 15.60
C ARG A 3 -8.65 -26.00 14.09
N LYS A 4 -9.38 -26.90 13.43
CA LYS A 4 -9.57 -26.87 11.97
C LYS A 4 -9.82 -25.41 11.60
N LYS A 5 -9.05 -24.84 10.66
CA LYS A 5 -9.41 -23.56 10.03
C LYS A 5 -10.88 -23.71 9.63
N LYS A 6 -11.79 -23.00 10.29
CA LYS A 6 -13.19 -22.93 9.85
C LYS A 6 -13.16 -22.10 8.57
N THR A 7 -12.76 -22.71 7.46
CA THR A 7 -13.10 -22.20 6.14
C THR A 7 -14.61 -22.05 6.14
N ASN A 8 -15.10 -20.82 5.92
CA ASN A 8 -16.54 -20.60 5.81
C ASN A 8 -17.04 -21.48 4.64
N ASP A 9 -17.99 -22.34 4.98
CA ASP A 9 -18.73 -23.18 4.05
C ASP A 9 -19.46 -22.26 3.07
N ILE A 10 -19.38 -22.58 1.77
CA ILE A 10 -20.06 -21.83 0.72
C ILE A 10 -21.57 -21.70 0.99
N ALA A 11 -22.20 -22.72 1.60
CA ALA A 11 -23.60 -22.64 2.00
C ALA A 11 -23.85 -21.54 3.04
N LYS A 12 -22.91 -21.31 3.95
CA LYS A 12 -22.99 -20.22 4.93
C LYS A 12 -22.76 -18.86 4.26
N ILE A 13 -21.79 -18.78 3.34
CA ILE A 13 -21.50 -17.55 2.59
C ILE A 13 -22.74 -17.10 1.81
N LEU A 14 -23.40 -18.00 1.09
CA LEU A 14 -24.59 -17.67 0.29
C LEU A 14 -25.80 -17.26 1.13
N LYS A 15 -25.91 -17.72 2.38
CA LYS A 15 -26.97 -17.25 3.31
C LYS A 15 -26.82 -15.78 3.67
N GLU A 16 -25.61 -15.23 3.61
CA GLU A 16 -25.31 -13.83 3.87
C GLU A 16 -25.35 -12.97 2.58
N ALA A 17 -25.51 -13.59 1.41
CA ALA A 17 -25.63 -12.91 0.13
C ALA A 17 -27.07 -12.39 -0.11
N PRO A 18 -27.31 -11.59 -1.17
CA PRO A 18 -28.67 -11.16 -1.52
C PRO A 18 -29.67 -12.29 -1.71
N LYS A 19 -30.96 -11.98 -1.52
CA LYS A 19 -32.06 -12.97 -1.53
C LYS A 19 -32.06 -13.91 -2.73
N ARG A 20 -31.65 -13.41 -3.91
CA ARG A 20 -31.57 -14.23 -5.15
C ARG A 20 -30.54 -15.36 -5.07
N TYR A 21 -29.48 -15.20 -4.27
CA TYR A 21 -28.42 -16.19 -4.11
C TYR A 21 -28.61 -17.13 -2.91
N GLN A 22 -29.42 -16.75 -1.92
CA GLN A 22 -29.63 -17.53 -0.70
C GLN A 22 -30.29 -18.90 -0.93
N LYS A 23 -30.98 -19.07 -2.06
CA LYS A 23 -31.67 -20.32 -2.44
C LYS A 23 -30.78 -21.33 -3.18
N ILE A 24 -29.54 -20.95 -3.46
CA ILE A 24 -28.60 -21.80 -4.19
C ILE A 24 -28.14 -22.92 -3.24
N ASP A 25 -28.35 -24.17 -3.66
CA ASP A 25 -27.70 -25.33 -3.06
C ASP A 25 -26.32 -25.52 -3.71
N PRO A 26 -25.21 -25.25 -3.01
CA PRO A 26 -23.88 -25.31 -3.61
C PRO A 26 -23.51 -26.68 -4.16
N ASN A 27 -24.13 -27.76 -3.69
CA ASN A 27 -23.81 -29.11 -4.17
C ASN A 27 -24.52 -29.44 -5.50
N ASN A 28 -25.70 -28.88 -5.72
CA ASN A 28 -26.59 -29.22 -6.82
C ASN A 28 -26.77 -28.10 -7.86
N TYR A 29 -26.28 -26.89 -7.58
CA TYR A 29 -26.36 -25.75 -8.50
C TYR A 29 -25.18 -25.74 -9.49
N SER A 30 -25.48 -25.80 -10.79
CA SER A 30 -24.44 -25.84 -11.83
C SER A 30 -23.74 -24.49 -12.00
N LEU A 31 -22.52 -24.50 -12.54
CA LEU A 31 -21.76 -23.28 -12.79
C LEU A 31 -22.43 -22.41 -13.86
N GLU A 32 -23.04 -23.03 -14.88
CA GLU A 32 -23.78 -22.33 -15.94
C GLU A 32 -25.00 -21.59 -15.37
N LYS A 33 -25.74 -22.23 -14.47
CA LYS A 33 -26.86 -21.57 -13.78
C LYS A 33 -26.38 -20.41 -12.92
N PHE A 34 -25.25 -20.58 -12.23
CA PHE A 34 -24.67 -19.49 -11.43
C PHE A 34 -24.22 -18.32 -12.31
N HIS A 35 -23.59 -18.62 -13.45
CA HIS A 35 -23.22 -17.63 -14.45
C HIS A 35 -24.43 -16.82 -14.95
N GLN A 36 -25.54 -17.50 -15.27
CA GLN A 36 -26.79 -16.87 -15.71
C GLN A 36 -27.45 -15.99 -14.65
N LEU A 37 -27.19 -16.24 -13.37
CA LEU A 37 -27.69 -15.42 -12.25
C LEU A 37 -26.89 -14.12 -12.03
N LEU A 38 -25.72 -13.96 -12.66
CA LEU A 38 -24.94 -12.74 -12.51
C LEU A 38 -25.55 -11.60 -13.34
N PRO A 39 -25.54 -10.35 -12.82
CA PRO A 39 -26.03 -9.16 -13.52
C PRO A 39 -25.56 -9.07 -14.96
N GLN A 40 -26.46 -8.71 -15.87
CA GLN A 40 -26.09 -8.61 -17.29
C GLN A 40 -25.12 -7.47 -17.55
N THR A 41 -25.19 -6.41 -16.75
CA THR A 41 -24.29 -5.25 -16.78
C THR A 41 -22.84 -5.55 -16.40
N ILE A 42 -22.51 -6.76 -15.95
CA ILE A 42 -21.13 -7.15 -15.68
C ILE A 42 -20.48 -7.71 -16.95
N PRO A 43 -19.25 -7.28 -17.29
CA PRO A 43 -18.50 -7.84 -18.39
C PRO A 43 -18.34 -9.36 -18.34
N GLN A 44 -18.40 -10.00 -19.50
CA GLN A 44 -18.33 -11.46 -19.62
C GLN A 44 -17.08 -12.03 -18.94
N ILE A 45 -15.92 -11.40 -19.14
CA ILE A 45 -14.66 -11.80 -18.50
C ILE A 45 -14.74 -11.78 -16.96
N ILE A 46 -15.42 -10.78 -16.38
CA ILE A 46 -15.61 -10.68 -14.94
C ILE A 46 -16.60 -11.74 -14.44
N LYS A 47 -17.68 -12.02 -15.20
CA LYS A 47 -18.63 -13.09 -14.85
C LYS A 47 -17.91 -14.44 -14.74
N GLU A 48 -17.03 -14.74 -15.70
CA GLU A 48 -16.23 -15.95 -15.68
C GLU A 48 -15.36 -16.06 -14.42
N ASP A 49 -14.68 -14.98 -14.03
CA ASP A 49 -13.89 -14.97 -12.80
C ASP A 49 -14.72 -15.14 -11.52
N ILE A 50 -15.89 -14.51 -11.43
CA ILE A 50 -16.80 -14.69 -10.29
C ILE A 50 -17.28 -16.15 -10.22
N VAL A 51 -17.59 -16.77 -11.36
CA VAL A 51 -17.99 -18.19 -11.43
C VAL A 51 -16.85 -19.11 -11.02
N GLN A 52 -15.62 -18.86 -11.48
CA GLN A 52 -14.45 -19.65 -11.10
C GLN A 52 -14.13 -19.50 -9.60
N TYR A 53 -14.26 -18.30 -9.05
CA TYR A 53 -14.10 -18.08 -7.62
C TYR A 53 -15.18 -18.79 -6.79
N TYR A 54 -16.45 -18.74 -7.22
CA TYR A 54 -17.52 -19.55 -6.63
C TYR A 54 -17.17 -21.05 -6.66
N ASN A 55 -16.69 -21.56 -7.81
CA ASN A 55 -16.25 -22.94 -7.94
C ASN A 55 -15.08 -23.29 -7.01
N TYR A 56 -14.11 -22.40 -6.86
CA TYR A 56 -13.00 -22.54 -5.91
C TYR A 56 -13.50 -22.64 -4.47
N LEU A 57 -14.44 -21.79 -4.07
CA LEU A 57 -15.06 -21.84 -2.73
C LEU A 57 -15.87 -23.13 -2.53
N ARG A 58 -16.68 -23.53 -3.52
CA ARG A 58 -17.47 -24.77 -3.53
C ARG A 58 -16.59 -26.01 -3.37
N ASN A 59 -15.43 -26.03 -4.01
CA ASN A 59 -14.47 -27.12 -3.93
C ASN A 59 -13.53 -27.04 -2.71
N ASN A 60 -13.99 -26.41 -1.62
CA ASN A 60 -13.25 -26.26 -0.38
C ASN A 60 -11.86 -25.64 -0.56
N ARG A 61 -11.73 -24.70 -1.50
CA ARG A 61 -10.49 -23.95 -1.75
C ARG A 61 -9.31 -24.86 -2.14
N ASN A 62 -9.58 -25.97 -2.83
CA ASN A 62 -8.54 -26.92 -3.23
C ASN A 62 -7.61 -26.37 -4.34
N LYS A 63 -6.44 -26.98 -4.50
CA LYS A 63 -5.41 -26.51 -5.46
C LYS A 63 -5.80 -26.78 -6.91
N GLU A 64 -6.53 -27.86 -7.18
CA GLU A 64 -6.95 -28.24 -8.52
C GLU A 64 -7.90 -27.21 -9.12
N SER A 65 -8.89 -26.74 -8.36
CA SER A 65 -9.82 -25.69 -8.80
C SER A 65 -9.12 -24.35 -9.00
N LEU A 66 -8.13 -24.01 -8.16
CA LEU A 66 -7.29 -22.83 -8.39
C LEU A 66 -6.54 -22.93 -9.71
N LYS A 67 -5.88 -24.06 -10.00
CA LYS A 67 -5.18 -24.27 -11.28
C LYS A 67 -6.10 -24.19 -12.49
N GLN A 68 -7.34 -24.66 -12.36
CA GLN A 68 -8.35 -24.52 -13.42
C GLN A 68 -8.72 -23.05 -13.64
N TRP A 69 -8.92 -22.28 -12.57
CA TRP A 69 -9.16 -20.85 -12.67
C TRP A 69 -7.97 -20.11 -13.30
N GLU A 70 -6.74 -20.45 -12.91
CA GLU A 70 -5.52 -19.91 -13.53
C GLU A 70 -5.45 -20.21 -15.03
N LYS A 71 -5.86 -21.43 -15.44
CA LYS A 71 -5.92 -21.81 -16.86
C LYS A 71 -6.95 -21.00 -17.65
N VAL A 72 -8.13 -20.77 -17.07
CA VAL A 72 -9.23 -20.03 -17.72
C VAL A 72 -8.92 -18.53 -17.80
N SER A 73 -8.57 -17.92 -16.67
CA SER A 73 -8.27 -16.49 -16.59
C SER A 73 -6.91 -16.13 -17.21
N GLY A 74 -6.00 -17.12 -17.29
CA GLY A 74 -4.61 -16.89 -17.65
C GLY A 74 -3.82 -16.04 -16.64
N CYS A 75 -4.38 -15.79 -15.46
CA CYS A 75 -3.72 -15.10 -14.37
C CYS A 75 -3.28 -16.12 -13.32
N THR A 76 -2.40 -15.73 -12.39
CA THR A 76 -2.08 -16.53 -11.20
C THR A 76 -2.43 -15.77 -9.92
N ASP A 77 -2.22 -16.39 -8.78
CA ASP A 77 -2.29 -15.71 -7.48
C ASP A 77 -1.10 -14.74 -7.22
N SER A 78 -0.25 -14.53 -8.23
CA SER A 78 0.88 -13.61 -8.16
C SER A 78 0.45 -12.18 -8.50
N PRO A 79 0.91 -11.17 -7.73
CA PRO A 79 0.72 -9.76 -8.08
C PRO A 79 1.43 -9.37 -9.40
N ASN A 80 2.28 -10.21 -9.97
CA ASN A 80 2.99 -9.93 -11.22
C ASN A 80 2.38 -10.65 -12.44
N SER A 81 1.35 -11.47 -12.24
CA SER A 81 0.69 -12.18 -13.34
C SER A 81 -0.35 -11.29 -14.00
N TRP A 82 0.06 -10.53 -15.02
CA TRP A 82 -0.77 -9.51 -15.66
C TRP A 82 -1.05 -9.80 -17.13
N LYS A 83 -2.33 -9.71 -17.50
CA LYS A 83 -2.82 -9.80 -18.89
C LYS A 83 -3.61 -8.56 -19.34
N MET A 84 -4.18 -7.80 -18.39
CA MET A 84 -4.99 -6.61 -18.65
C MET A 84 -4.67 -5.51 -17.64
N GLU A 85 -4.63 -4.27 -18.11
CA GLU A 85 -4.37 -3.10 -17.26
C GLU A 85 -5.47 -2.95 -16.20
N GLY A 86 -5.07 -2.72 -14.94
CA GLY A 86 -5.98 -2.54 -13.80
C GLY A 86 -6.67 -3.79 -13.26
N TYR A 87 -6.82 -4.89 -14.00
CA TYR A 87 -7.61 -6.05 -13.55
C TYR A 87 -6.76 -7.25 -13.06
N ARG A 88 -7.04 -7.77 -11.85
CA ARG A 88 -6.29 -8.88 -11.19
C ARG A 88 -7.23 -9.82 -10.43
N PRO A 89 -8.07 -10.61 -11.11
CA PRO A 89 -9.17 -11.33 -10.46
C PRO A 89 -8.71 -12.32 -9.39
N ILE A 90 -7.83 -13.28 -9.74
CA ILE A 90 -7.37 -14.32 -8.81
C ILE A 90 -6.70 -13.69 -7.58
N PHE A 91 -5.68 -12.87 -7.81
CA PHE A 91 -4.96 -12.21 -6.71
C PHE A 91 -5.91 -11.41 -5.83
N SER A 92 -6.76 -10.56 -6.42
CA SER A 92 -7.65 -9.65 -5.67
C SER A 92 -8.71 -10.42 -4.90
N PHE A 93 -9.36 -11.41 -5.51
CA PHE A 93 -10.43 -12.15 -4.86
C PHE A 93 -9.90 -13.01 -3.71
N LEU A 94 -8.77 -13.72 -3.90
CA LEU A 94 -8.13 -14.47 -2.82
C LEU A 94 -7.60 -13.56 -1.71
N TYR A 95 -7.16 -12.35 -2.06
CA TYR A 95 -6.76 -11.34 -1.10
C TYR A 95 -7.95 -10.80 -0.29
N TYR A 96 -9.06 -10.44 -0.94
CA TYR A 96 -10.28 -9.97 -0.28
C TYR A 96 -11.00 -11.08 0.50
N ASP A 97 -10.98 -12.34 0.04
CA ASP A 97 -11.49 -13.50 0.77
C ASP A 97 -10.76 -13.65 2.11
N ARG A 98 -9.44 -13.49 2.13
CA ARG A 98 -8.65 -13.54 3.37
C ARG A 98 -8.97 -12.38 4.31
N ILE A 99 -9.13 -11.17 3.78
CA ILE A 99 -9.53 -10.00 4.58
C ILE A 99 -10.86 -10.27 5.27
N THR A 100 -11.84 -10.76 4.53
CA THR A 100 -13.23 -10.92 4.96
C THR A 100 -13.50 -12.25 5.67
N ASP A 101 -12.46 -12.98 6.09
CA ASP A 101 -12.56 -14.31 6.68
C ASP A 101 -13.47 -15.27 5.86
N GLY A 102 -13.44 -15.15 4.53
CA GLY A 102 -14.19 -15.99 3.59
C GLY A 102 -15.56 -15.46 3.18
N GLN A 103 -15.95 -14.23 3.55
CA GLN A 103 -17.26 -13.65 3.23
C GLN A 103 -17.27 -12.82 1.94
N PHE A 104 -16.13 -12.68 1.25
CA PHE A 104 -15.98 -11.74 0.13
C PHE A 104 -16.99 -11.96 -0.99
N LEU A 105 -17.30 -13.21 -1.38
CA LEU A 105 -18.30 -13.47 -2.42
C LEU A 105 -19.67 -12.86 -2.08
N ALA A 106 -20.16 -13.05 -0.85
CA ALA A 106 -21.45 -12.52 -0.45
C ALA A 106 -21.47 -10.99 -0.50
N LEU A 107 -20.42 -10.35 0.00
CA LEU A 107 -20.25 -8.89 -0.01
C LEU A 107 -20.14 -8.33 -1.44
N LEU A 108 -19.44 -9.05 -2.32
CA LEU A 108 -19.31 -8.67 -3.71
C LEU A 108 -20.67 -8.74 -4.42
N LEU A 109 -21.42 -9.82 -4.24
CA LEU A 109 -22.74 -10.00 -4.85
C LEU A 109 -23.75 -8.95 -4.34
N ASP A 110 -23.70 -8.59 -3.06
CA ASP A 110 -24.49 -7.50 -2.47
C ASP A 110 -24.19 -6.14 -3.09
N ARG A 111 -22.91 -5.86 -3.40
CA ARG A 111 -22.53 -4.62 -4.09
C ARG A 111 -22.94 -4.56 -5.55
N LEU A 112 -22.97 -5.70 -6.24
CA LEU A 112 -23.29 -5.76 -7.67
C LEU A 112 -24.79 -5.72 -7.95
N GLU A 113 -25.64 -6.13 -7.01
CA GLU A 113 -27.10 -6.17 -7.20
C GLU A 113 -27.75 -4.79 -7.46
N PRO A 114 -27.42 -3.70 -6.74
CA PRO A 114 -27.96 -2.37 -7.03
C PRO A 114 -27.57 -1.83 -8.42
N ILE A 115 -26.41 -2.24 -8.94
CA ILE A 115 -25.88 -1.78 -10.24
C ILE A 115 -26.72 -2.36 -11.38
N ASP A 116 -27.06 -3.64 -11.27
CA ASP A 116 -27.98 -4.35 -12.17
C ASP A 116 -29.35 -3.64 -12.28
N ASN A 117 -29.83 -3.06 -11.18
CA ASN A 117 -31.14 -2.41 -11.11
C ASN A 117 -31.15 -0.96 -11.59
N GLN A 118 -29.99 -0.30 -11.66
CA GLN A 118 -29.89 1.14 -11.92
C GLN A 118 -29.23 1.47 -13.27
N GLN A 119 -28.40 0.59 -13.80
CA GLN A 119 -27.64 0.84 -15.02
C GLN A 119 -28.15 -0.04 -16.16
N LYS A 120 -28.25 0.55 -17.35
CA LYS A 120 -28.61 -0.19 -18.58
C LYS A 120 -27.38 -0.65 -19.36
N GLU A 121 -26.22 -0.07 -19.08
CA GLU A 121 -24.98 -0.31 -19.80
C GLU A 121 -24.03 -1.19 -18.97
N GLU A 122 -23.11 -1.83 -19.68
CA GLU A 122 -22.07 -2.66 -19.10
C GLU A 122 -21.07 -1.79 -18.32
N ILE A 123 -20.71 -2.20 -17.10
CA ILE A 123 -19.76 -1.46 -16.26
C ILE A 123 -18.34 -1.62 -16.78
N SER A 124 -17.54 -0.56 -16.67
CA SER A 124 -16.12 -0.63 -16.99
C SER A 124 -15.37 -1.53 -16.00
N LEU A 125 -14.21 -2.08 -16.42
CA LEU A 125 -13.32 -2.83 -15.52
C LEU A 125 -12.87 -2.00 -14.32
N LEU A 126 -12.62 -0.70 -14.54
CA LEU A 126 -12.24 0.24 -13.49
C LEU A 126 -13.35 0.40 -12.45
N ASP A 127 -14.60 0.53 -12.89
CA ASP A 127 -15.75 0.60 -12.00
C ASP A 127 -15.95 -0.72 -11.25
N PHE A 128 -15.80 -1.88 -11.91
CA PHE A 128 -15.85 -3.17 -11.22
C PHE A 128 -14.79 -3.29 -10.12
N ASN A 129 -13.54 -2.92 -10.41
CA ASN A 129 -12.45 -2.89 -9.43
C ASN A 129 -12.78 -2.00 -8.24
N ARG A 130 -13.38 -0.83 -8.50
CA ARG A 130 -13.88 0.06 -7.45
C ARG A 130 -14.94 -0.63 -6.60
N GLN A 131 -15.91 -1.32 -7.19
CA GLN A 131 -16.94 -2.05 -6.45
C GLN A 131 -16.37 -3.19 -5.60
N CYS A 132 -15.41 -3.95 -6.12
CA CYS A 132 -14.68 -4.96 -5.36
C CYS A 132 -14.03 -4.40 -4.10
N ARG A 133 -13.44 -3.20 -4.17
CA ARG A 133 -12.85 -2.55 -2.99
C ARG A 133 -13.91 -2.03 -2.03
N LEU A 134 -14.99 -1.47 -2.56
CA LEU A 134 -16.11 -0.95 -1.76
C LEU A 134 -16.90 -2.06 -1.05
N SER A 135 -16.82 -3.32 -1.49
CA SER A 135 -17.46 -4.45 -0.81
C SER A 135 -16.76 -4.80 0.52
N ILE A 136 -15.45 -4.56 0.62
CA ILE A 136 -14.67 -4.83 1.83
C ILE A 136 -14.42 -3.59 2.70
N ILE A 137 -14.86 -2.41 2.27
CA ILE A 137 -14.51 -1.13 2.92
C ILE A 137 -14.95 -1.06 4.38
N ASN A 138 -15.99 -1.79 4.78
CA ASN A 138 -16.50 -1.83 6.15
C ASN A 138 -15.96 -3.01 6.97
N PHE A 139 -15.23 -3.93 6.34
CA PHE A 139 -14.73 -5.11 7.04
C PHE A 139 -13.52 -4.75 7.90
N ARG A 140 -13.54 -5.15 9.18
CA ARG A 140 -12.44 -4.93 10.11
C ARG A 140 -12.09 -6.27 10.76
N PRO A 141 -10.85 -6.79 10.59
CA PRO A 141 -10.44 -7.98 11.29
C PRO A 141 -10.40 -7.71 12.80
N GLU A 142 -10.93 -8.64 13.59
CA GLU A 142 -10.84 -8.54 15.04
C GLU A 142 -9.40 -8.62 15.51
N ILE A 143 -9.02 -7.68 16.37
CA ILE A 143 -7.70 -7.57 16.98
C ILE A 143 -7.87 -7.51 18.48
N ASP A 144 -7.13 -8.38 19.16
CA ASP A 144 -7.10 -8.41 20.62
C ASP A 144 -5.89 -7.68 21.23
N THR A 145 -5.75 -7.80 22.55
CA THR A 145 -4.71 -7.12 23.30
C THR A 145 -3.31 -7.66 22.99
N ILE A 146 -3.18 -8.96 22.78
CA ILE A 146 -1.89 -9.61 22.50
C ILE A 146 -1.44 -9.19 21.11
N ASP A 147 -2.38 -9.19 20.15
CA ASP A 147 -2.16 -8.73 18.80
C ASP A 147 -1.64 -7.28 18.79
N LEU A 148 -2.32 -6.35 19.46
CA LEU A 148 -1.89 -4.94 19.54
C LEU A 148 -0.49 -4.79 20.13
N LYS A 149 -0.15 -5.56 21.17
CA LYS A 149 1.19 -5.53 21.77
C LYS A 149 2.26 -6.02 20.80
N ILE A 150 1.99 -7.09 20.03
CA ILE A 150 2.90 -7.61 19.01
C ILE A 150 3.11 -6.55 17.91
N LEU A 151 2.00 -5.98 17.40
CA LEU A 151 2.04 -4.97 16.35
C LEU A 151 2.79 -3.72 16.80
N GLN A 152 2.55 -3.24 18.02
CA GLN A 152 3.26 -2.10 18.59
C GLN A 152 4.76 -2.38 18.72
N ALA A 153 5.15 -3.54 19.27
CA ALA A 153 6.56 -3.92 19.40
C ALA A 153 7.28 -4.00 18.04
N LEU A 154 6.63 -4.59 17.03
CA LEU A 154 7.19 -4.67 15.67
C LEU A 154 7.20 -3.33 14.93
N SER A 155 6.28 -2.42 15.25
CA SER A 155 6.29 -1.07 14.66
C SER A 155 7.49 -0.24 15.14
N GLU A 156 7.94 -0.48 16.36
CA GLU A 156 9.11 0.17 16.97
C GLU A 156 10.41 -0.52 16.55
N GLU A 157 10.41 -1.85 16.52
CA GLU A 157 11.60 -2.66 16.25
C GLU A 157 11.24 -3.85 15.31
N PRO A 158 11.23 -3.63 13.98
CA PRO A 158 10.83 -4.66 13.02
C PRO A 158 11.76 -5.88 12.97
N SER A 159 12.96 -5.82 13.54
CA SER A 159 13.94 -6.91 13.59
C SER A 159 13.67 -7.96 14.67
N LEU A 160 12.71 -7.72 15.57
CA LEU A 160 12.47 -8.61 16.71
C LEU A 160 12.14 -10.04 16.28
N VAL A 161 12.86 -11.00 16.85
CA VAL A 161 12.51 -12.43 16.72
C VAL A 161 11.44 -12.83 17.73
N LEU A 162 10.76 -13.97 17.53
CA LEU A 162 9.66 -14.44 18.38
C LEU A 162 10.02 -14.50 19.87
N LYS A 163 11.24 -14.92 20.22
CA LYS A 163 11.73 -14.98 21.62
C LYS A 163 11.89 -13.60 22.25
N GLU A 164 12.15 -12.57 21.46
CA GLU A 164 12.23 -11.19 21.96
C GLU A 164 10.83 -10.58 22.05
N LEU A 165 9.95 -10.91 21.11
CA LEU A 165 8.53 -10.55 21.19
C LEU A 165 7.86 -11.10 22.46
N THR A 166 8.19 -12.33 22.91
CA THR A 166 7.65 -12.84 24.18
C THR A 166 8.07 -12.00 25.38
N LYS A 167 9.34 -11.58 25.41
CA LYS A 167 9.86 -10.69 26.46
C LYS A 167 9.18 -9.32 26.41
N LYS A 168 9.09 -8.69 25.22
CA LYS A 168 8.48 -7.36 25.07
C LYS A 168 6.98 -7.34 25.36
N THR A 169 6.26 -8.39 25.00
CA THR A 169 4.79 -8.44 25.14
C THR A 169 4.35 -8.96 26.51
N GLY A 170 5.23 -9.68 27.23
CA GLY A 170 4.94 -10.27 28.54
C GLY A 170 4.04 -11.51 28.46
N HIS A 171 4.06 -12.22 27.33
CA HIS A 171 3.21 -13.38 27.07
C HIS A 171 4.04 -14.64 26.78
N SER A 172 3.42 -15.82 26.96
CA SER A 172 4.09 -17.11 26.69
C SER A 172 4.43 -17.27 25.20
N TYR A 173 5.47 -18.04 24.92
CA TYR A 173 5.91 -18.32 23.54
C TYR A 173 4.79 -18.90 22.67
N ALA A 174 4.03 -19.87 23.20
CA ALA A 174 2.93 -20.47 22.48
C ALA A 174 1.83 -19.46 22.12
N ALA A 175 1.51 -18.52 23.03
CA ALA A 175 0.53 -17.47 22.76
C ALA A 175 1.06 -16.51 21.68
N VAL A 176 2.26 -15.96 21.86
CA VAL A 176 2.86 -15.03 20.89
C VAL A 176 3.00 -15.66 19.52
N TYR A 177 3.48 -16.91 19.43
CA TYR A 177 3.58 -17.63 18.17
C TYR A 177 2.23 -17.75 17.47
N ARG A 178 1.17 -18.17 18.19
CA ARG A 178 -0.17 -18.31 17.64
C ARG A 178 -0.70 -16.99 17.09
N HIS A 179 -0.62 -15.93 17.89
CA HIS A 179 -1.08 -14.59 17.50
C HIS A 179 -0.27 -14.04 16.33
N PHE A 180 1.05 -14.20 16.34
CA PHE A 180 1.91 -13.80 15.23
C PHE A 180 1.52 -14.49 13.91
N GLN A 181 1.25 -15.81 13.92
CA GLN A 181 0.76 -16.50 12.73
C GLN A 181 -0.64 -16.03 12.30
N GLN A 182 -1.53 -15.75 13.26
CA GLN A 182 -2.85 -15.18 12.95
C GLN A 182 -2.74 -13.80 12.30
N LEU A 183 -1.84 -12.93 12.79
CA LEU A 183 -1.56 -11.62 12.19
C LEU A 183 -0.98 -11.75 10.77
N LYS A 184 -0.12 -12.73 10.52
CA LYS A 184 0.39 -13.03 9.17
C LYS A 184 -0.75 -13.46 8.23
N ASP A 185 -1.61 -14.36 8.70
CA ASP A 185 -2.69 -14.93 7.90
C ASP A 185 -3.81 -13.90 7.63
N LYS A 186 -4.26 -13.17 8.66
CA LYS A 186 -5.40 -12.25 8.58
C LYS A 186 -5.00 -10.84 8.11
N LEU A 187 -4.03 -10.23 8.79
CA LEU A 187 -3.63 -8.84 8.52
C LEU A 187 -2.57 -8.73 7.42
N GLY A 188 -2.09 -9.86 6.90
CA GLY A 188 -0.99 -9.86 5.95
C GLY A 188 0.28 -9.29 6.56
N LEU A 189 0.52 -9.53 7.86
CA LEU A 189 1.73 -9.09 8.55
C LEU A 189 2.98 -9.61 7.84
N ARG A 190 3.89 -8.70 7.50
CA ARG A 190 5.18 -9.03 6.92
C ARG A 190 6.29 -8.16 7.50
N ILE A 191 7.47 -8.76 7.64
CA ILE A 191 8.73 -8.05 7.87
C ILE A 191 9.52 -8.15 6.58
N LEU A 192 9.74 -7.01 5.93
CA LEU A 192 10.33 -6.92 4.60
C LEU A 192 11.71 -6.29 4.68
N THR A 193 12.66 -6.77 3.89
CA THR A 193 13.91 -6.04 3.66
C THR A 193 13.61 -4.85 2.75
N ARG A 194 14.01 -3.64 3.18
CA ARG A 194 13.95 -2.42 2.38
C ARG A 194 15.35 -1.89 2.15
N ILE A 195 15.54 -1.24 1.00
CA ILE A 195 16.80 -0.62 0.61
C ILE A 195 16.82 0.83 1.07
N ASN A 196 17.96 1.27 1.57
CA ASN A 196 18.26 2.68 1.78
C ASN A 196 18.81 3.28 0.48
N TRP A 197 17.92 3.71 -0.42
CA TRP A 197 18.30 4.26 -1.73
C TRP A 197 19.29 5.43 -1.65
N GLY A 198 19.17 6.27 -0.62
CA GLY A 198 20.12 7.37 -0.40
C GLY A 198 21.54 6.87 -0.16
N LYS A 199 21.71 5.75 0.56
CA LYS A 199 23.03 5.12 0.75
C LYS A 199 23.62 4.60 -0.56
N LEU A 200 22.82 4.36 -1.58
CA LEU A 200 23.27 3.94 -2.91
C LEU A 200 23.43 5.12 -3.89
N GLY A 201 23.29 6.36 -3.43
CA GLY A 201 23.36 7.54 -4.29
C GLY A 201 22.14 7.70 -5.22
N VAL A 202 21.02 7.06 -4.87
CA VAL A 202 19.77 7.09 -5.64
C VAL A 202 18.78 8.01 -4.96
N GLN A 203 18.20 8.93 -5.73
CA GLN A 203 17.25 9.93 -5.25
C GLN A 203 15.82 9.66 -5.74
N PRO A 204 14.82 9.63 -4.84
CA PRO A 204 13.41 9.67 -5.21
C PRO A 204 13.01 11.07 -5.71
N ILE A 205 12.39 11.12 -6.88
CA ILE A 205 11.79 12.31 -7.48
C ILE A 205 10.34 11.98 -7.82
N TYR A 206 9.42 12.86 -7.45
CA TYR A 206 8.01 12.74 -7.83
C TYR A 206 7.69 13.70 -8.97
N LEU A 207 7.01 13.20 -10.00
CA LEU A 207 6.38 14.01 -11.04
C LEU A 207 4.87 14.03 -10.81
N LEU A 208 4.28 15.22 -10.81
CA LEU A 208 2.85 15.44 -10.64
C LEU A 208 2.32 16.20 -11.86
N THR A 209 1.22 15.75 -12.46
CA THR A 209 0.58 16.41 -13.62
C THR A 209 -0.94 16.23 -13.59
N LYS A 210 -1.69 17.03 -14.36
CA LYS A 210 -3.12 16.81 -14.66
C LYS A 210 -3.35 16.03 -15.95
N ASP A 211 -2.31 15.84 -16.77
CA ASP A 211 -2.38 15.14 -18.05
C ASP A 211 -1.48 13.91 -18.04
N TYR A 212 -2.07 12.72 -18.13
CA TYR A 212 -1.33 11.46 -18.16
C TYR A 212 -0.33 11.39 -19.34
N SER A 213 -0.63 12.04 -20.46
CA SER A 213 0.20 12.01 -21.66
C SER A 213 1.57 12.66 -21.45
N ASP A 214 1.71 13.57 -20.49
CA ASP A 214 3.00 14.17 -20.11
C ASP A 214 4.03 13.12 -19.73
N PHE A 215 3.59 11.98 -19.18
CA PHE A 215 4.48 10.92 -18.76
C PHE A 215 5.15 10.17 -19.91
N THR A 216 4.61 10.25 -21.13
CA THR A 216 5.17 9.58 -22.32
C THR A 216 6.60 10.06 -22.61
N GLN A 217 6.87 11.35 -22.37
CA GLN A 217 8.20 11.95 -22.55
C GLN A 217 9.26 11.38 -21.59
N PHE A 218 8.81 10.79 -20.48
CA PHE A 218 9.68 10.23 -19.45
C PHE A 218 9.79 8.70 -19.53
N GLU A 219 9.17 8.03 -20.50
CA GLU A 219 9.22 6.55 -20.63
C GLU A 219 10.63 6.02 -20.90
N GLY A 220 11.49 6.81 -21.54
CA GLY A 220 12.91 6.52 -21.74
C GLY A 220 13.77 6.67 -20.48
N LEU A 221 13.17 7.00 -19.34
CA LEU A 221 13.73 6.89 -18.01
C LEU A 221 13.01 5.76 -17.32
N GLN A 222 13.77 4.83 -16.76
CA GLN A 222 13.16 3.72 -16.07
C GLN A 222 12.49 4.26 -14.79
N SER A 223 11.17 4.42 -14.83
CA SER A 223 10.31 4.67 -13.65
C SER A 223 10.15 3.36 -12.90
N TYR A 224 10.18 3.40 -11.58
CA TYR A 224 10.09 2.17 -10.78
C TYR A 224 9.10 2.24 -9.63
N LEU A 225 8.37 3.33 -9.55
CA LEU A 225 7.08 3.38 -8.89
C LEU A 225 6.02 3.66 -9.97
N ASP A 226 5.42 2.59 -10.48
CA ASP A 226 4.11 2.64 -11.15
C ASP A 226 3.03 2.82 -10.07
N GLY A 227 3.06 3.99 -9.44
CA GLY A 227 2.02 4.41 -8.53
C GLY A 227 1.26 5.55 -9.16
N GLU A 228 0.30 5.27 -10.04
CA GLU A 228 -0.65 6.27 -10.50
C GLU A 228 -1.61 6.58 -9.34
N ALA A 229 -1.38 7.69 -8.65
CA ALA A 229 -2.40 8.23 -7.77
C ALA A 229 -3.33 9.12 -8.59
N SER A 230 -4.51 8.62 -8.97
CA SER A 230 -5.60 9.43 -9.49
C SER A 230 -6.30 10.13 -8.33
N PHE A 231 -6.19 11.46 -8.27
CA PHE A 231 -6.86 12.25 -7.24
C PHE A 231 -8.36 12.33 -7.57
N LEU A 232 -9.22 12.07 -6.58
CA LEU A 232 -10.67 12.24 -6.72
C LEU A 232 -11.09 13.61 -6.17
N TRP A 233 -12.20 14.11 -6.71
CA TRP A 233 -12.95 15.34 -6.37
C TRP A 233 -12.82 16.44 -7.42
N GLY A 234 -13.25 16.13 -8.65
CA GLY A 234 -13.48 17.12 -9.72
C GLY A 234 -12.24 17.51 -10.55
N LYS A 235 -11.01 17.27 -10.05
CA LYS A 235 -9.76 17.45 -10.79
C LYS A 235 -8.88 16.21 -10.65
N ARG A 236 -8.62 15.52 -11.77
CA ARG A 236 -7.70 14.39 -11.84
C ARG A 236 -6.27 14.92 -11.87
N HIS A 237 -5.45 14.47 -10.93
CA HIS A 237 -4.00 14.59 -11.04
C HIS A 237 -3.41 13.18 -11.08
N PHE A 238 -2.18 13.09 -11.55
CA PHE A 238 -1.42 11.87 -11.66
C PHE A 238 -0.06 12.10 -11.04
N LEU A 239 0.34 11.22 -10.13
CA LEU A 239 1.67 11.20 -9.54
C LEU A 239 2.47 10.04 -10.13
N ARG A 240 3.76 10.22 -10.40
CA ARG A 240 4.71 9.14 -10.70
C ARG A 240 5.98 9.35 -9.88
N ASN A 241 6.60 8.28 -9.40
CA ASN A 241 7.84 8.36 -8.62
C ASN A 241 8.99 7.64 -9.33
N TYR A 242 10.10 8.37 -9.47
CA TYR A 242 11.34 7.95 -10.12
C TYR A 242 12.44 7.80 -9.08
N TYR A 243 13.13 6.67 -9.11
CA TYR A 243 14.39 6.49 -8.39
C TYR A 243 15.54 6.73 -9.36
N VAL A 244 16.18 7.89 -9.25
CA VAL A 244 17.22 8.31 -10.21
C VAL A 244 18.59 8.30 -9.56
N ASN A 245 19.57 7.74 -10.27
CA ASN A 245 20.98 7.98 -9.99
C ASN A 245 21.39 9.38 -10.53
N PRO A 246 22.62 9.87 -10.25
CA PRO A 246 23.02 11.22 -10.67
C PRO A 246 22.96 11.48 -12.19
N ALA A 247 23.24 10.47 -13.02
CA ALA A 247 23.18 10.60 -14.48
C ALA A 247 21.72 10.66 -14.97
N SER A 248 20.87 9.74 -14.49
CA SER A 248 19.43 9.74 -14.81
C SER A 248 18.71 10.99 -14.31
N ARG A 249 19.14 11.56 -13.17
CA ARG A 249 18.59 12.82 -12.65
C ARG A 249 18.83 13.98 -13.62
N LYS A 250 20.04 14.11 -14.17
CA LYS A 250 20.35 15.15 -15.17
C LYS A 250 19.46 15.04 -16.39
N LYS A 251 19.25 13.81 -16.90
CA LYS A 251 18.34 13.55 -18.03
C LYS A 251 16.89 13.90 -17.70
N LEU A 252 16.40 13.51 -16.51
CA LEU A 252 15.05 13.83 -16.04
C LEU A 252 14.80 15.33 -15.97
N ILE A 253 15.75 16.08 -15.38
CA ILE A 253 15.66 17.54 -15.28
C ILE A 253 15.73 18.20 -16.67
N GLY A 254 16.54 17.67 -17.60
CA GLY A 254 16.58 18.14 -18.98
C GLY A 254 15.22 18.06 -19.66
N ILE A 255 14.59 16.88 -19.64
CA ILE A 255 13.25 16.66 -20.20
C ILE A 255 12.22 17.58 -19.52
N TYR A 256 12.26 17.69 -18.19
CA TYR A 256 11.36 18.57 -17.45
C TYR A 256 11.49 20.04 -17.88
N ASN A 257 12.72 20.54 -18.03
CA ASN A 257 12.98 21.90 -18.45
C ASN A 257 12.48 22.12 -19.89
N GLU A 258 12.76 21.20 -20.82
CA GLU A 258 12.27 21.27 -22.21
C GLU A 258 10.73 21.34 -22.28
N MET A 259 10.03 20.58 -21.43
CA MET A 259 8.57 20.56 -21.39
C MET A 259 7.94 21.81 -20.76
N THR A 260 8.68 22.51 -19.90
CA THR A 260 8.18 23.64 -19.12
C THR A 260 8.71 25.00 -19.59
N GLU A 261 9.69 25.01 -20.49
CA GLU A 261 10.28 26.21 -21.07
C GLU A 261 9.21 27.09 -21.74
N GLY A 262 9.14 28.35 -21.32
CA GLY A 262 8.16 29.32 -21.82
C GLY A 262 6.70 29.07 -21.43
N LYS A 263 6.40 28.00 -20.67
CA LYS A 263 5.04 27.60 -20.27
C LYS A 263 4.89 27.33 -18.76
N MET A 264 5.82 27.80 -17.93
CA MET A 264 5.83 27.45 -16.50
C MET A 264 4.56 27.85 -15.74
N GLU A 265 3.91 28.95 -16.09
CA GLU A 265 2.66 29.38 -15.43
C GLU A 265 1.44 28.57 -15.90
N GLU A 266 1.49 28.00 -17.11
CA GLU A 266 0.40 27.22 -17.72
C GLU A 266 0.57 25.71 -17.51
N SER A 267 1.80 25.24 -17.27
CA SER A 267 2.11 23.83 -17.15
C SER A 267 1.59 23.26 -15.82
N SER A 268 0.82 22.19 -15.92
CA SER A 268 0.39 21.44 -14.74
C SER A 268 1.48 20.50 -14.19
N LEU A 269 2.61 20.39 -14.88
CA LEU A 269 3.71 19.48 -14.56
C LEU A 269 4.60 20.07 -13.46
N GLN A 270 4.69 19.35 -12.34
CA GLN A 270 5.54 19.68 -11.21
C GLN A 270 6.58 18.59 -10.97
N LEU A 271 7.83 19.01 -10.72
CA LEU A 271 8.92 18.15 -10.31
C LEU A 271 9.20 18.38 -8.83
N LEU A 272 8.95 17.36 -8.01
CA LEU A 272 9.06 17.43 -6.57
C LEU A 272 10.21 16.54 -6.09
N GLU A 273 11.26 17.16 -5.56
CA GLU A 273 12.45 16.47 -5.08
C GLU A 273 12.34 16.16 -3.59
N LEU A 274 12.66 14.93 -3.21
CA LEU A 274 12.71 14.54 -1.81
C LEU A 274 13.85 15.28 -1.09
N THR A 275 13.52 16.01 -0.02
CA THR A 275 14.51 16.81 0.73
C THR A 275 15.08 16.08 1.95
N ALA A 276 14.36 15.08 2.47
CA ALA A 276 14.76 14.32 3.63
C ALA A 276 14.23 12.88 3.57
N LYS A 277 14.81 11.98 4.39
CA LYS A 277 14.31 10.60 4.50
C LYS A 277 12.83 10.60 4.90
N PRO A 278 11.95 9.84 4.22
CA PRO A 278 10.54 9.82 4.56
C PRO A 278 10.30 9.32 5.97
N ILE A 279 9.34 9.94 6.66
CA ILE A 279 8.91 9.54 8.00
C ILE A 279 7.84 8.47 7.85
N VAL A 280 8.21 7.22 8.10
CA VAL A 280 7.31 6.07 8.04
C VAL A 280 6.98 5.64 9.46
N LYS A 281 5.69 5.62 9.81
CA LYS A 281 5.26 5.21 11.15
C LYS A 281 3.95 4.43 11.12
N TRP A 282 3.91 3.38 11.94
CA TRP A 282 2.68 2.75 12.38
C TRP A 282 2.39 3.18 13.82
N THR A 283 1.13 3.42 14.15
CA THR A 283 0.73 3.64 15.54
C THR A 283 -0.60 2.99 15.86
N PHE A 284 -0.64 2.36 17.02
CA PHE A 284 -1.83 1.67 17.53
C PHE A 284 -2.40 2.37 18.77
N ASN A 285 -1.84 3.52 19.16
CA ASN A 285 -2.22 4.25 20.38
C ASN A 285 -3.65 4.80 20.34
N SER A 286 -4.16 5.08 19.14
CA SER A 286 -5.52 5.57 18.92
C SER A 286 -6.50 4.44 18.54
N TYR A 287 -6.09 3.17 18.61
CA TYR A 287 -6.97 2.03 18.31
C TYR A 287 -7.95 1.76 19.45
N ASP A 288 -9.25 1.89 19.18
CA ASP A 288 -10.34 1.53 20.07
C ASP A 288 -10.67 0.04 19.86
N ARG A 289 -10.25 -0.80 20.82
CA ARG A 289 -10.46 -2.25 20.80
C ARG A 289 -11.95 -2.63 20.90
N GLN A 290 -12.79 -1.84 21.57
CA GLN A 290 -14.21 -2.16 21.69
C GLN A 290 -14.92 -1.93 20.34
N LYS A 291 -14.52 -0.88 19.62
CA LYS A 291 -15.09 -0.52 18.33
C LYS A 291 -14.32 -1.07 17.11
N GLN A 292 -13.21 -1.78 17.36
CA GLN A 292 -12.30 -2.34 16.35
C GLN A 292 -11.93 -1.31 15.26
N ARG A 293 -11.55 -0.10 15.70
CA ARG A 293 -11.24 1.03 14.79
C ARG A 293 -10.33 2.05 15.44
N TRP A 294 -9.68 2.89 14.65
CA TRP A 294 -8.94 4.03 15.19
C TRP A 294 -9.87 5.20 15.44
N LYS A 295 -9.68 5.81 16.60
CA LYS A 295 -10.47 6.96 17.04
C LYS A 295 -9.54 8.15 17.22
N ILE A 296 -9.49 9.00 16.20
CA ILE A 296 -8.72 10.24 16.21
C ILE A 296 -9.70 11.40 16.14
N ASP A 297 -9.65 12.28 17.14
CA ASP A 297 -10.30 13.59 17.10
C ASP A 297 -9.29 14.58 16.52
N PHE A 298 -9.37 14.83 15.21
CA PHE A 298 -8.41 15.68 14.51
C PHE A 298 -8.39 17.11 15.07
N ILE A 299 -9.55 17.68 15.39
CA ILE A 299 -9.65 19.07 15.88
C ILE A 299 -9.01 19.19 17.26
N LYS A 300 -9.36 18.29 18.19
CA LYS A 300 -8.79 18.30 19.53
C LYS A 300 -7.28 18.03 19.50
N THR A 301 -6.84 17.09 18.68
CA THR A 301 -5.43 16.72 18.55
C THR A 301 -4.62 17.86 17.92
N TYR A 302 -5.14 18.49 16.86
CA TYR A 302 -4.52 19.64 16.22
C TYR A 302 -4.37 20.82 17.18
N ARG A 303 -5.44 21.18 17.90
CA ARG A 303 -5.39 22.25 18.94
C ARG A 303 -4.37 21.94 20.03
N TYR A 304 -4.35 20.70 20.51
CA TYR A 304 -3.38 20.27 21.51
C TYR A 304 -1.93 20.40 21.01
N LEU A 305 -1.66 19.94 19.78
CA LEU A 305 -0.33 20.01 19.17
C LEU A 305 0.10 21.46 18.92
N ARG A 306 -0.80 22.29 18.38
CA ARG A 306 -0.54 23.72 18.14
C ARG A 306 -0.22 24.46 19.45
N ASN A 307 -0.96 24.17 20.52
CA ASN A 307 -0.71 24.76 21.83
C ASN A 307 0.62 24.28 22.44
N ARG A 308 0.99 23.01 22.22
CA ARG A 308 2.29 22.47 22.64
C ARG A 308 3.46 23.01 21.84
N GLN A 309 3.28 23.40 20.59
CA GLN A 309 4.37 23.91 19.74
C GLN A 309 4.90 25.28 20.12
N LYS A 310 4.19 26.01 20.97
CA LYS A 310 4.81 27.09 21.74
C LYS A 310 5.97 26.60 22.63
N GLN A 311 6.22 25.29 22.69
CA GLN A 311 7.35 24.61 23.30
C GLN A 311 7.94 23.54 22.32
N GLU A 312 9.09 23.86 21.71
CA GLU A 312 10.13 22.90 21.26
C GLU A 312 9.78 21.81 20.22
N ILE A 313 9.27 22.11 19.02
CA ILE A 313 9.43 21.18 17.87
C ILE A 313 10.23 21.87 16.76
N ASN A 314 11.54 21.62 16.73
CA ASN A 314 12.40 22.13 15.67
C ASN A 314 12.25 21.24 14.42
N ILE A 315 11.34 21.62 13.53
CA ILE A 315 11.14 20.92 12.25
C ILE A 315 12.43 20.89 11.45
N GLU A 316 13.27 21.93 11.47
CA GLU A 316 14.51 21.91 10.68
C GLU A 316 15.42 20.74 11.04
N LYS A 317 15.43 20.23 12.29
CA LYS A 317 16.17 19.00 12.63
C LYS A 317 15.64 17.76 11.90
N LEU A 318 14.35 17.69 11.56
CA LEU A 318 13.76 16.61 10.78
C LEU A 318 14.14 16.71 9.28
N PHE A 319 14.44 17.92 8.79
CA PHE A 319 14.69 18.21 7.37
C PHE A 319 16.19 18.49 7.06
N LYS A 320 17.06 18.60 8.07
CA LYS A 320 18.50 18.95 7.96
C LYS A 320 19.44 17.82 7.51
N LYS A 321 18.95 16.68 7.02
CA LYS A 321 19.82 15.63 6.49
C LYS A 321 19.96 15.81 4.99
N GLU A 322 21.17 16.20 4.54
CA GLU A 322 21.53 16.17 3.12
C GLU A 322 21.15 14.82 2.51
N TYR A 323 20.39 14.90 1.42
CA TYR A 323 19.97 13.75 0.65
C TYR A 323 20.36 13.99 -0.82
N PRO A 324 21.11 13.07 -1.46
CA PRO A 324 21.67 11.85 -0.90
C PRO A 324 22.81 12.15 0.12
N PRO A 325 23.07 11.25 1.09
CA PRO A 325 24.18 11.38 2.03
C PRO A 325 25.55 11.43 1.33
N LYS A 326 26.51 12.20 1.89
CA LYS A 326 27.88 12.35 1.35
C LYS A 326 28.63 11.04 1.13
N ASN A 327 28.40 10.04 1.98
CA ASN A 327 29.05 8.73 1.89
C ASN A 327 28.14 7.73 1.18
N ILE A 328 28.36 7.58 -0.13
CA ILE A 328 27.68 6.61 -0.99
C ILE A 328 28.35 5.25 -0.85
N TYR A 329 27.56 4.22 -0.55
CA TYR A 329 27.97 2.83 -0.51
C TYR A 329 28.11 2.26 -1.92
N GLN A 330 29.24 1.61 -2.19
CA GLN A 330 29.50 0.96 -3.47
C GLN A 330 29.20 -0.53 -3.35
N LEU A 331 28.12 -0.99 -3.98
CA LEU A 331 27.77 -2.41 -4.01
C LEU A 331 28.73 -3.19 -4.92
N THR A 332 29.11 -4.37 -4.47
CA THR A 332 29.69 -5.41 -5.31
C THR A 332 28.61 -6.09 -6.17
N PRO A 333 28.96 -6.75 -7.30
CA PRO A 333 27.99 -7.50 -8.09
C PRO A 333 27.23 -8.56 -7.28
N LEU A 334 27.92 -9.24 -6.35
CA LEU A 334 27.31 -10.22 -5.46
C LEU A 334 26.31 -9.57 -4.50
N GLU A 335 26.66 -8.45 -3.86
CA GLU A 335 25.73 -7.72 -2.99
C GLU A 335 24.51 -7.20 -3.76
N THR A 336 24.69 -6.73 -5.01
CA THR A 336 23.58 -6.35 -5.88
C THR A 336 22.63 -7.53 -6.13
N ASN A 337 23.15 -8.70 -6.50
CA ASN A 337 22.34 -9.90 -6.73
C ASN A 337 21.61 -10.34 -5.45
N ILE A 338 22.30 -10.31 -4.30
CA ILE A 338 21.70 -10.61 -2.99
C ILE A 338 20.55 -9.66 -2.70
N ILE A 339 20.75 -8.35 -2.89
CA ILE A 339 19.72 -7.35 -2.62
C ILE A 339 18.55 -7.54 -3.60
N ASP A 340 18.79 -7.76 -4.88
CA ASP A 340 17.74 -7.99 -5.87
C ASP A 340 16.88 -9.21 -5.56
N ASP A 341 17.50 -10.30 -5.08
CA ASP A 341 16.75 -11.47 -4.69
C ASP A 341 16.08 -11.31 -3.32
N LEU A 342 16.62 -10.48 -2.42
CA LEU A 342 15.90 -10.09 -1.19
C LEU A 342 14.66 -9.23 -1.51
N VAL A 343 14.70 -8.52 -2.63
CA VAL A 343 13.71 -7.53 -3.07
C VAL A 343 12.73 -8.20 -4.03
N GLY A 344 11.70 -8.83 -3.46
CA GLY A 344 10.63 -9.48 -4.22
C GLY A 344 10.38 -10.93 -3.82
N ASN A 345 11.38 -11.62 -3.26
CA ASN A 345 11.25 -13.00 -2.80
C ASN A 345 10.86 -13.08 -1.31
N TYR A 346 9.68 -12.57 -1.01
CA TYR A 346 9.21 -12.31 0.36
C TYR A 346 8.99 -13.52 1.27
N ASN A 347 9.00 -14.73 0.71
CA ASN A 347 8.68 -15.95 1.44
C ASN A 347 9.86 -16.93 1.50
N LEU A 348 10.97 -16.65 0.80
CA LEU A 348 12.11 -17.55 0.82
C LEU A 348 12.79 -17.48 2.18
N THR A 349 13.01 -18.65 2.76
CA THR A 349 13.92 -18.84 3.88
C THR A 349 15.34 -18.46 3.46
N GLN A 350 16.20 -18.18 4.44
CA GLN A 350 17.61 -17.90 4.16
C GLN A 350 18.30 -19.06 3.43
N LYS A 351 17.85 -20.30 3.65
CA LYS A 351 18.35 -21.48 2.95
C LYS A 351 17.93 -21.46 1.48
N GLU A 352 16.65 -21.29 1.19
CA GLU A 352 16.14 -21.24 -0.20
C GLU A 352 16.74 -20.06 -0.97
N LEU A 353 16.92 -18.91 -0.33
CA LEU A 353 17.58 -17.75 -0.94
C LEU A 353 19.06 -18.03 -1.25
N ALA A 354 19.77 -18.72 -0.35
CA ALA A 354 21.15 -19.09 -0.57
C ALA A 354 21.30 -20.11 -1.71
N GLU A 355 20.38 -21.09 -1.79
CA GLU A 355 20.30 -22.06 -2.89
C GLU A 355 20.03 -21.34 -4.23
N HIS A 356 19.09 -20.39 -4.27
CA HIS A 356 18.79 -19.59 -5.46
C HIS A 356 20.01 -18.78 -5.95
N LEU A 357 20.78 -18.24 -5.01
CA LEU A 357 22.00 -17.47 -5.28
C LEU A 357 23.23 -18.36 -5.57
N GLY A 358 23.10 -19.68 -5.51
CA GLY A 358 24.20 -20.62 -5.70
C GLY A 358 25.31 -20.48 -4.64
N MET A 359 24.97 -20.11 -3.40
CA MET A 359 25.93 -19.81 -2.35
C MET A 359 25.65 -20.52 -1.03
N HIS A 360 26.66 -20.64 -0.17
CA HIS A 360 26.49 -21.20 1.16
C HIS A 360 25.71 -20.24 2.08
N ALA A 361 24.72 -20.74 2.83
CA ALA A 361 23.81 -19.93 3.64
C ALA A 361 24.53 -19.08 4.71
N GLN A 362 25.67 -19.55 5.22
CA GLN A 362 26.51 -18.79 6.16
C GLN A 362 27.12 -17.54 5.50
N ASN A 363 27.57 -17.65 4.25
CA ASN A 363 28.16 -16.52 3.51
C ASN A 363 27.09 -15.46 3.22
N LEU A 364 25.88 -15.90 2.83
CA LEU A 364 24.72 -15.01 2.70
C LEU A 364 24.40 -14.29 4.02
N SER A 365 24.48 -15.01 5.15
CA SER A 365 24.28 -14.44 6.50
C SER A 365 25.25 -13.31 6.79
N THR A 366 26.54 -13.56 6.57
CA THR A 366 27.61 -12.59 6.82
C THR A 366 27.42 -11.33 5.97
N ILE A 367 27.14 -11.49 4.68
CA ILE A 367 26.92 -10.34 3.78
C ILE A 367 25.65 -9.57 4.20
N LYS A 368 24.56 -10.26 4.52
CA LYS A 368 23.32 -9.62 4.99
C LYS A 368 23.53 -8.83 6.28
N LEU A 369 24.27 -9.39 7.25
CA LEU A 369 24.61 -8.71 8.50
C LEU A 369 25.46 -7.47 8.26
N LYS A 370 26.44 -7.54 7.35
CA LYS A 370 27.22 -6.38 6.91
C LYS A 370 26.32 -5.29 6.30
N LEU A 371 25.47 -5.64 5.33
CA LEU A 371 24.55 -4.70 4.68
C LEU A 371 23.56 -4.04 5.68
N LEU A 372 23.14 -4.78 6.72
CA LEU A 372 22.33 -4.26 7.82
C LEU A 372 23.13 -3.29 8.71
N ALA A 373 24.35 -3.67 9.11
CA ALA A 373 25.24 -2.84 9.92
C ALA A 373 25.59 -1.52 9.21
N ASP A 374 25.83 -1.58 7.90
CA ASP A 374 26.12 -0.43 7.05
C ASP A 374 24.87 0.41 6.71
N ASN A 375 23.68 -0.06 7.14
CA ASN A 375 22.37 0.54 6.88
C ASN A 375 22.06 0.72 5.38
N VAL A 376 22.57 -0.21 4.56
CA VAL A 376 22.25 -0.34 3.13
C VAL A 376 20.88 -0.97 2.97
N ILE A 377 20.58 -1.97 3.80
CA ILE A 377 19.25 -2.57 3.92
C ILE A 377 18.75 -2.46 5.35
N TYR A 378 17.44 -2.52 5.55
CA TYR A 378 16.82 -2.52 6.88
C TYR A 378 15.47 -3.26 6.87
N PRO A 379 15.06 -3.88 7.99
CA PRO A 379 13.75 -4.50 8.09
C PRO A 379 12.66 -3.43 8.22
N ARG A 380 11.53 -3.65 7.55
CA ARG A 380 10.33 -2.80 7.63
C ARG A 380 9.12 -3.66 7.93
N PHE A 381 8.39 -3.25 8.95
CA PHE A 381 7.08 -3.78 9.29
C PHE A 381 6.01 -3.27 8.32
N GLU A 382 5.18 -4.18 7.82
CA GLU A 382 4.08 -3.90 6.89
C GLU A 382 2.85 -4.73 7.25
N LEU A 383 1.68 -4.09 7.23
CA LEU A 383 0.37 -4.75 7.25
C LEU A 383 -0.31 -4.45 5.92
N ARG A 384 -0.70 -5.51 5.21
CA ARG A 384 -1.29 -5.37 3.87
C ARG A 384 -2.81 -5.33 3.90
N ASN A 385 -3.45 -6.00 4.85
CA ASN A 385 -4.88 -6.33 4.79
C ASN A 385 -5.72 -5.54 5.80
N PHE A 386 -5.13 -4.53 6.45
CA PHE A 386 -5.69 -4.00 7.69
C PHE A 386 -6.50 -2.71 7.51
N LEU A 387 -6.19 -1.90 6.49
CA LEU A 387 -6.87 -0.64 6.21
C LEU A 387 -7.23 -0.55 4.73
N PRO A 388 -8.52 -0.44 4.39
CA PRO A 388 -8.96 -0.58 2.99
C PRO A 388 -8.76 0.67 2.14
N ILE A 389 -8.53 1.84 2.76
CA ILE A 389 -8.45 3.12 2.04
C ILE A 389 -7.01 3.63 2.06
N GLY A 390 -6.29 3.45 0.95
CA GLY A 390 -5.04 4.17 0.69
C GLY A 390 -5.35 5.57 0.17
N CYS A 391 -4.75 6.60 0.76
CA CYS A 391 -4.89 7.99 0.35
C CYS A 391 -3.50 8.58 0.06
N LEU A 392 -3.46 9.49 -0.90
CA LEU A 392 -2.34 10.39 -1.14
C LEU A 392 -2.78 11.79 -0.73
N LEU A 393 -2.15 12.33 0.31
CA LEU A 393 -2.32 13.71 0.72
C LEU A 393 -1.12 14.51 0.22
N TRP A 394 -1.35 15.45 -0.66
CA TRP A 394 -0.41 16.48 -1.02
C TRP A 394 -0.81 17.79 -0.33
N TYR A 395 0.17 18.41 0.31
CA TYR A 395 -0.03 19.57 1.15
C TYR A 395 1.10 20.57 0.94
N SER A 396 0.73 21.82 0.68
CA SER A 396 1.64 22.96 0.56
C SER A 396 1.22 24.05 1.54
N SER A 397 2.20 24.69 2.17
CA SER A 397 1.94 25.81 3.07
C SER A 397 3.17 26.68 3.17
N THR A 398 3.01 27.97 2.90
CA THR A 398 4.02 28.99 3.24
C THR A 398 4.14 29.22 4.75
N ILE A 399 3.10 28.87 5.53
CA ILE A 399 3.08 29.00 6.99
C ILE A 399 3.84 27.83 7.65
N LYS A 400 5.07 28.08 8.11
CA LYS A 400 5.93 27.10 8.78
C LYS A 400 5.25 26.44 9.98
N GLU A 401 4.55 27.22 10.81
CA GLU A 401 3.86 26.76 12.01
C GLU A 401 2.78 25.70 11.71
N THR A 402 2.09 25.86 10.58
CA THR A 402 1.07 24.88 10.17
C THR A 402 1.72 23.55 9.77
N MET A 403 2.81 23.59 9.00
CA MET A 403 3.60 22.38 8.68
C MET A 403 4.12 21.70 9.96
N GLU A 404 4.59 22.51 10.92
CA GLU A 404 5.01 22.07 12.25
C GLU A 404 3.91 21.32 12.95
N THR A 405 2.68 21.83 13.02
CA THR A 405 1.55 21.15 13.71
C THR A 405 1.07 19.92 12.93
N PHE A 406 1.05 20.00 11.61
CA PHE A 406 0.36 19.05 10.76
C PHE A 406 1.12 17.72 10.61
N ILE A 407 2.45 17.75 10.49
CA ILE A 407 3.25 16.50 10.39
C ILE A 407 3.08 15.60 11.62
N PRO A 408 3.21 16.09 12.88
CA PRO A 408 2.94 15.30 14.08
C PRO A 408 1.50 14.81 14.17
N LEU A 409 0.52 15.56 13.65
CA LEU A 409 -0.88 15.13 13.58
C LEU A 409 -1.02 13.93 12.63
N LEU A 410 -0.45 14.00 11.43
CA LEU A 410 -0.45 12.89 10.48
C LEU A 410 0.23 11.65 11.07
N GLN A 411 1.31 11.81 11.85
CA GLN A 411 1.96 10.69 12.55
C GLN A 411 1.10 10.02 13.63
N LYS A 412 -0.07 10.57 13.99
CA LYS A 412 -1.06 9.91 14.86
C LYS A 412 -1.99 8.96 14.09
N LEU A 413 -1.99 9.04 12.76
CA LEU A 413 -2.79 8.16 11.90
C LEU A 413 -2.19 6.74 11.88
N PRO A 414 -3.04 5.73 11.65
CA PRO A 414 -2.67 4.31 11.75
C PRO A 414 -1.37 3.93 11.06
N PHE A 415 -1.25 4.36 9.80
CA PHE A 415 -0.05 4.24 9.01
C PHE A 415 0.10 5.48 8.14
N THR A 416 1.27 6.10 8.25
CA THR A 416 1.66 7.24 7.43
C THR A 416 3.08 7.09 6.93
N ASN A 417 3.27 7.47 5.68
CA ASN A 417 4.58 7.67 5.06
C ASN A 417 4.63 9.12 4.54
N ILE A 418 5.32 9.97 5.27
CA ILE A 418 5.40 11.41 5.03
C ILE A 418 6.73 11.71 4.34
N SER A 419 6.66 12.20 3.11
CA SER A 419 7.80 12.60 2.29
C SER A 419 7.84 14.13 2.22
N PRO A 420 8.80 14.77 2.92
CA PRO A 420 9.20 16.14 2.66
C PRO A 420 9.69 16.31 1.22
N VAL A 421 9.08 17.21 0.46
CA VAL A 421 9.51 17.50 -0.90
C VAL A 421 9.64 18.99 -1.12
N ARG A 422 10.45 19.35 -2.12
CA ARG A 422 10.62 20.71 -2.62
C ARG A 422 10.25 20.72 -4.09
N ASN A 423 9.51 21.74 -4.51
CA ASN A 423 9.26 21.95 -5.92
C ASN A 423 10.53 22.51 -6.59
N TYR A 424 10.96 21.89 -7.69
CA TYR A 424 12.13 22.30 -8.43
C TYR A 424 12.00 23.72 -8.99
N SER A 425 10.83 24.11 -9.49
CA SER A 425 10.59 25.47 -10.02
C SER A 425 10.31 26.51 -8.93
N LYS A 426 9.95 26.07 -7.72
CA LYS A 426 9.68 26.93 -6.54
C LYS A 426 10.41 26.41 -5.30
N PRO A 427 11.74 26.57 -5.24
CA PRO A 427 12.56 25.92 -4.23
C PRO A 427 12.30 26.42 -2.79
N ASP A 428 11.73 27.62 -2.64
CA ASP A 428 11.43 28.20 -1.33
C ASP A 428 10.14 27.65 -0.72
N GLU A 429 9.28 27.01 -1.52
CA GLU A 429 8.06 26.36 -1.05
C GLU A 429 8.35 24.93 -0.59
N MET A 430 8.22 24.68 0.72
CA MET A 430 8.22 23.31 1.23
C MET A 430 6.83 22.69 1.07
N GLN A 431 6.82 21.46 0.56
CA GLN A 431 5.61 20.68 0.39
C GLN A 431 5.77 19.33 1.07
N VAL A 432 4.65 18.68 1.33
CA VAL A 432 4.60 17.33 1.89
C VAL A 432 3.72 16.45 1.02
N ILE A 433 4.25 15.27 0.69
CA ILE A 433 3.49 14.17 0.13
C ILE A 433 3.36 13.10 1.22
N ALA A 434 2.14 12.82 1.67
CA ALA A 434 1.86 11.80 2.66
C ALA A 434 1.01 10.68 2.05
N PHE A 435 1.54 9.46 2.09
CA PHE A 435 0.75 8.25 1.82
C PHE A 435 0.15 7.77 3.14
N ILE A 436 -1.17 7.70 3.20
CA ILE A 436 -1.93 7.45 4.42
C ILE A 436 -2.85 6.25 4.17
N PHE A 437 -2.99 5.36 5.14
CA PHE A 437 -3.97 4.28 5.08
C PHE A 437 -4.98 4.48 6.20
N LEU A 438 -6.27 4.45 5.85
CA LEU A 438 -7.38 4.83 6.73
C LEU A 438 -8.55 3.85 6.61
N ASP A 439 -9.45 3.93 7.59
CA ASP A 439 -10.81 3.44 7.46
C ASP A 439 -11.74 4.55 6.92
N ASP A 440 -12.96 4.18 6.56
CA ASP A 440 -13.98 5.05 5.98
C ASP A 440 -14.36 6.23 6.88
N ILE A 441 -14.42 6.02 8.19
CA ILE A 441 -14.79 7.05 9.16
C ILE A 441 -13.63 8.03 9.35
N LEU A 442 -12.41 7.52 9.54
CA LEU A 442 -11.21 8.35 9.63
C LEU A 442 -11.00 9.15 8.35
N TYR A 443 -11.24 8.56 7.18
CA TYR A 443 -11.19 9.27 5.91
C TYR A 443 -12.17 10.45 5.89
N ARG A 444 -13.45 10.23 6.20
CA ARG A 444 -14.46 11.30 6.26
C ARG A 444 -14.09 12.38 7.28
N ASN A 445 -13.57 11.97 8.44
CA ASN A 445 -13.15 12.89 9.50
C ASN A 445 -11.95 13.72 9.07
N LEU A 446 -10.97 13.12 8.38
CA LEU A 446 -9.79 13.82 7.86
C LEU A 446 -10.21 14.84 6.79
N VAL A 447 -11.05 14.44 5.84
CA VAL A 447 -11.62 15.33 4.80
C VAL A 447 -12.32 16.53 5.43
N THR A 448 -13.22 16.28 6.38
CA THR A 448 -13.97 17.33 7.08
C THR A 448 -13.03 18.28 7.83
N PHE A 449 -12.00 17.72 8.46
CA PHE A 449 -11.00 18.49 9.18
C PHE A 449 -10.17 19.38 8.23
N LEU A 450 -9.68 18.82 7.12
CA LEU A 450 -8.91 19.56 6.12
C LEU A 450 -9.72 20.68 5.48
N SER A 451 -10.98 20.41 5.12
CA SER A 451 -11.89 21.43 4.59
C SER A 451 -12.05 22.58 5.57
N ARG A 452 -12.21 22.30 6.87
CA ARG A 452 -12.26 23.35 7.90
C ARG A 452 -10.96 24.11 8.06
N LEU A 453 -9.80 23.48 7.91
CA LEU A 453 -8.53 24.22 7.94
C LEU A 453 -8.43 25.20 6.77
N LEU A 454 -8.88 24.77 5.58
CA LEU A 454 -8.94 25.59 4.39
C LEU A 454 -9.92 26.76 4.56
N ASP A 455 -11.15 26.50 5.02
CA ASP A 455 -12.19 27.52 5.24
C ASP A 455 -11.80 28.59 6.30
N ASN A 456 -10.80 28.31 7.14
CA ASN A 456 -10.31 29.23 8.17
C ASN A 456 -8.91 29.81 7.84
N ASP A 457 -8.48 29.73 6.58
CA ASP A 457 -7.18 30.23 6.10
C ASP A 457 -5.98 29.70 6.90
N GLN A 458 -6.09 28.50 7.47
CA GLN A 458 -5.00 27.87 8.23
C GLN A 458 -4.05 27.10 7.31
N ILE A 459 -4.52 26.74 6.11
CA ILE A 459 -3.77 26.10 5.02
C ILE A 459 -4.12 26.80 3.70
N GLU A 460 -3.18 26.84 2.77
CA GLU A 460 -3.37 27.49 1.46
C GLU A 460 -4.07 26.56 0.46
N ASP A 461 -3.62 25.31 0.39
CA ASP A 461 -4.22 24.28 -0.45
C ASP A 461 -3.92 22.89 0.12
N PHE A 462 -4.80 21.95 -0.19
CA PHE A 462 -4.53 20.53 -0.02
C PHE A 462 -5.19 19.72 -1.13
N GLN A 463 -4.52 18.65 -1.54
CA GLN A 463 -5.09 17.67 -2.46
C GLN A 463 -5.10 16.31 -1.76
N LEU A 464 -6.30 15.74 -1.56
CA LEU A 464 -6.46 14.41 -0.96
C LEU A 464 -7.07 13.46 -2.00
N GLY A 465 -6.23 12.63 -2.61
CA GLY A 465 -6.65 11.60 -3.55
C GLY A 465 -6.85 10.25 -2.86
N LEU A 466 -7.88 9.52 -3.25
CA LEU A 466 -7.93 8.07 -2.98
C LEU A 466 -6.99 7.38 -3.95
N ASN A 467 -6.09 6.54 -3.45
CA ASN A 467 -5.20 5.78 -4.31
C ASN A 467 -6.01 4.68 -5.02
N ILE A 468 -6.40 4.95 -6.27
CA ILE A 468 -7.21 4.03 -7.06
C ILE A 468 -6.36 2.89 -7.60
N GLU A 469 -5.09 3.07 -7.99
CA GLU A 469 -4.22 1.96 -8.42
C GLU A 469 -2.74 2.27 -8.14
N GLY A 470 -2.24 1.88 -6.96
CA GLY A 470 -0.84 2.03 -6.62
C GLY A 470 -0.13 0.68 -6.58
N TYR A 471 0.61 0.33 -7.63
CA TYR A 471 1.58 -0.76 -7.52
C TYR A 471 2.85 -0.22 -6.83
N PHE A 472 3.02 -0.56 -5.56
CA PHE A 472 4.32 -0.41 -4.90
C PHE A 472 5.25 -1.53 -5.35
N GLY A 473 5.67 -1.48 -6.62
CA GLY A 473 6.75 -2.32 -7.11
C GLY A 473 7.99 -2.13 -6.26
N LEU A 474 8.67 -3.22 -5.91
CA LEU A 474 10.00 -3.11 -5.36
C LEU A 474 10.99 -3.01 -6.52
N ALA A 475 11.73 -1.90 -6.60
CA ALA A 475 12.75 -1.73 -7.61
C ALA A 475 13.98 -2.61 -7.30
N LYS A 476 14.43 -3.37 -8.30
CA LYS A 476 15.72 -4.08 -8.25
C LYS A 476 16.86 -3.07 -8.42
N VAL A 477 17.89 -3.23 -7.61
CA VAL A 477 19.11 -2.42 -7.63
C VAL A 477 19.83 -2.55 -8.97
N SER A 478 19.90 -3.75 -9.57
CA SER A 478 20.57 -3.95 -10.88
C SER A 478 19.97 -3.16 -12.04
N ASN A 479 18.72 -2.72 -11.91
CA ASN A 479 18.07 -1.91 -12.93
C ASN A 479 18.39 -0.40 -12.74
N ILE A 480 18.65 0.05 -11.50
CA ILE A 480 18.82 1.47 -11.17
C ILE A 480 20.29 1.90 -11.19
N LEU A 481 21.17 1.04 -10.68
CA LEU A 481 22.59 1.33 -10.66
C LEU A 481 23.21 1.00 -12.03
N PRO A 482 24.16 1.81 -12.51
CA PRO A 482 24.87 1.51 -13.74
C PRO A 482 25.51 0.11 -13.64
N LYS A 483 25.36 -0.68 -14.72
CA LYS A 483 26.10 -1.94 -14.85
C LYS A 483 27.59 -1.60 -14.87
N LYS A 484 28.33 -2.12 -13.91
CA LYS A 484 29.79 -2.00 -13.86
C LYS A 484 30.41 -2.99 -14.84
#